data_AF-A0A9R1QWD1-F1
#
_entry.id   AF-A0A9R1QWD1-F1
#
_cell.length_a   1.000
_cell.length_b   1.000
_cell.length_c   1.000
_cell.angle_alpha   90.00
_cell.angle_beta   90.00
_cell.angle_gamma   90.00
#
_symmetry.space_group_name_H-M   'P 1'
#
loop_
_entity.id
_entity.type
_entity.pdbx_description
1 polymer ?
#
loop_
_entity_poly.entity_id
_entity_poly.type
_entity_poly.pdbx_seq_one_letter_code
_entity_poly.pdbx_strand_id
1 'polypeptide(L)'
;MTSKQVVYMNQGQGKTSYARNSGIQNAEQKRLKPMIEAAIADLSGSTSTSALLPTKMVVADLGCSSGPNAVALVSIAIDAIHIHCLQFLQPPPEVCVLLNDLPDNDFNTVVKSLVTLHQSNNEPIVATGIVPGSFYERLFTSGSLHLVCSSNSLHWLSKAPEDLTRNQIPAYDIDEHTRLERHPMVIEAYAQQFRKDFRSFLKFRAKELIPGGRMVVSLVGDFLSKEATCAIELPKKTPSETI
;
A
#
# COMPACT_ATOMS: atom_id res chain seq x y z
N MET A 1 -12.16 -22.20 -17.26
CA MET A 1 -11.78 -20.93 -16.62
C MET A 1 -11.46 -21.25 -15.17
N THR A 2 -10.18 -21.34 -14.82
CA THR A 2 -9.75 -21.50 -13.42
C THR A 2 -10.19 -20.25 -12.66
N SER A 3 -11.07 -20.43 -11.67
CA SER A 3 -11.42 -19.37 -10.70
C SER A 3 -10.10 -18.79 -10.18
N LYS A 4 -9.83 -17.51 -10.47
CA LYS A 4 -8.78 -16.78 -9.76
C LYS A 4 -9.16 -16.85 -8.30
N GLN A 5 -8.35 -17.50 -7.48
CA GLN A 5 -8.58 -17.55 -6.05
C GLN A 5 -8.52 -16.11 -5.53
N VAL A 6 -9.68 -15.54 -5.17
CA VAL A 6 -9.75 -14.15 -4.71
C VAL A 6 -9.57 -14.16 -3.21
N VAL A 7 -8.49 -13.51 -2.77
CA VAL A 7 -8.16 -13.36 -1.35
C VAL A 7 -8.74 -12.04 -0.87
N TYR A 8 -9.45 -12.09 0.25
CA TYR A 8 -9.98 -10.93 0.93
C TYR A 8 -10.09 -11.25 2.43
N MET A 9 -10.12 -10.20 3.25
CA MET A 9 -10.26 -10.36 4.69
C MET A 9 -11.72 -10.61 5.07
N ASN A 10 -11.97 -11.32 6.17
CA ASN A 10 -13.33 -11.60 6.66
C ASN A 10 -14.17 -10.32 6.77
N GLN A 11 -15.21 -10.24 5.94
CA GLN A 11 -16.04 -9.05 5.76
C GLN A 11 -16.93 -8.75 6.98
N GLY A 12 -17.54 -7.56 6.98
CA GLY A 12 -18.55 -7.16 7.95
C GLY A 12 -17.99 -6.68 9.29
N GLN A 13 -18.86 -6.63 10.30
CA GLN A 13 -18.59 -6.03 11.62
C GLN A 13 -18.86 -7.01 12.79
N GLY A 14 -18.98 -8.31 12.49
CA GLY A 14 -19.25 -9.35 13.48
C GLY A 14 -18.01 -9.78 14.28
N LYS A 15 -18.18 -10.69 15.26
CA LYS A 15 -17.08 -11.15 16.14
C LYS A 15 -15.90 -11.78 15.40
N THR A 16 -16.12 -12.40 14.25
CA THR A 16 -15.10 -13.05 13.41
C THR A 16 -14.61 -12.19 12.25
N SER A 17 -15.15 -10.97 12.11
CA SER A 17 -14.77 -10.04 11.05
C SER A 17 -13.35 -9.52 11.25
N TYR A 18 -12.69 -9.16 10.15
CA TYR A 18 -11.39 -8.52 10.20
C TYR A 18 -11.43 -7.22 11.00
N ALA A 19 -12.48 -6.41 10.82
CA ALA A 19 -12.67 -5.15 11.53
C ALA A 19 -12.58 -5.25 13.06
N ARG A 20 -12.90 -6.42 13.65
CA ARG A 20 -12.79 -6.68 15.10
C ARG A 20 -11.57 -7.48 15.53
N ASN A 21 -10.78 -7.99 14.60
CA ASN A 21 -9.65 -8.90 14.86
C ASN A 21 -8.33 -8.41 14.24
N SER A 22 -8.28 -7.17 13.77
CA SER A 22 -7.12 -6.59 13.07
C SER A 22 -6.27 -5.65 13.92
N GLY A 23 -6.24 -5.86 15.24
CA GLY A 23 -5.55 -4.99 16.19
C GLY A 23 -4.03 -4.94 16.00
N ILE A 24 -3.41 -6.05 15.61
CA ILE A 24 -1.97 -6.13 15.32
C ILE A 24 -1.64 -5.27 14.10
N GLN A 25 -2.39 -5.46 13.00
CA GLN A 25 -2.23 -4.68 11.77
C GLN A 25 -2.46 -3.19 12.02
N ASN A 26 -3.42 -2.83 12.88
CA ASN A 26 -3.66 -1.44 13.27
C ASN A 26 -2.44 -0.83 14.00
N ALA A 27 -1.86 -1.58 14.94
CA ALA A 27 -0.68 -1.15 15.68
C ALA A 27 0.53 -0.97 14.75
N GLU A 28 0.69 -1.85 13.76
CA GLU A 28 1.74 -1.74 12.74
C GLU A 28 1.53 -0.52 11.83
N GLN A 29 0.31 -0.27 11.35
CA GLN A 29 -0.01 0.93 10.57
C GLN A 29 0.33 2.21 11.37
N LYS A 30 0.02 2.25 12.67
CA LYS A 30 0.38 3.37 13.55
C LYS A 30 1.88 3.57 13.69
N ARG A 31 2.69 2.49 13.65
CA ARG A 31 4.16 2.58 13.67
C ARG A 31 4.75 3.21 12.41
N LEU A 32 4.00 3.25 11.30
CA LEU A 32 4.43 3.93 10.08
C LEU A 32 4.30 5.45 10.13
N LYS A 33 3.68 6.00 11.18
CA LYS A 33 3.46 7.44 11.32
C LYS A 33 4.73 8.29 11.09
N PRO A 34 5.89 8.01 11.72
CA PRO A 34 7.10 8.80 11.49
C PRO A 34 7.59 8.72 10.03
N MET A 35 7.42 7.58 9.37
CA MET A 35 7.81 7.42 7.96
C MET A 35 6.89 8.19 7.03
N ILE A 36 5.59 8.23 7.32
CA ILE A 36 4.60 9.02 6.58
C ILE A 36 4.86 10.51 6.78
N GLU A 37 5.11 10.96 8.01
CA GLU A 37 5.47 12.35 8.32
C GLU A 37 6.74 12.78 7.57
N ALA A 38 7.79 11.94 7.58
CA ALA A 38 9.00 12.19 6.82
C ALA A 38 8.73 12.27 5.31
N ALA A 39 7.92 11.35 4.77
CA ALA A 39 7.55 11.34 3.36
C ALA A 39 6.77 12.60 2.95
N ILE A 40 5.90 13.12 3.81
CA ILE A 40 5.20 14.39 3.58
C ILE A 40 6.18 15.58 3.58
N ALA A 41 7.08 15.66 4.56
CA ALA A 41 8.08 16.72 4.60
C ALA A 41 8.97 16.73 3.33
N ASP A 42 9.33 15.53 2.87
CA ASP A 42 10.13 15.28 1.67
C ASP A 42 9.44 15.67 0.35
N LEU A 43 8.11 15.58 0.30
CA LEU A 43 7.33 16.02 -0.87
C LEU A 43 7.45 17.53 -1.09
N SER A 44 7.60 18.30 -0.01
CA SER A 44 7.79 19.74 -0.06
C SER A 44 9.13 20.13 -0.70
N GLY A 45 10.20 19.36 -0.43
CA GLY A 45 11.55 19.61 -0.98
C GLY A 45 11.72 19.26 -2.47
N SER A 46 10.71 18.64 -3.10
CA SER A 46 10.74 18.31 -4.53
C SER A 46 10.38 19.52 -5.42
N THR A 47 9.91 20.63 -4.83
CA THR A 47 9.63 21.88 -5.54
C THR A 47 10.82 22.84 -5.40
N SER A 48 11.37 23.30 -6.51
CA SER A 48 12.71 23.91 -6.58
C SER A 48 12.86 25.29 -5.91
N THR A 49 11.87 25.77 -5.16
CA THR A 49 11.87 27.16 -4.67
C THR A 49 11.27 27.40 -3.27
N SER A 50 10.71 26.40 -2.58
CA SER A 50 10.35 26.54 -1.14
C SER A 50 9.97 25.20 -0.50
N ALA A 51 10.06 25.12 0.84
CA ALA A 51 9.63 23.96 1.65
C ALA A 51 8.09 23.81 1.73
N LEU A 52 7.38 24.13 0.65
CA LEU A 52 5.93 24.12 0.58
C LEU A 52 5.42 22.85 -0.11
N LEU A 53 4.30 22.34 0.38
CA LEU A 53 3.57 21.23 -0.24
C LEU A 53 2.91 21.69 -1.54
N PRO A 54 2.69 20.77 -2.51
CA PRO A 54 1.85 21.04 -3.67
C PRO A 54 0.45 21.49 -3.28
N THR A 55 -0.18 22.38 -4.06
CA THR A 55 -1.53 22.92 -3.76
C THR A 55 -2.64 21.87 -3.84
N LYS A 56 -2.38 20.74 -4.51
CA LYS A 56 -3.26 19.58 -4.57
C LYS A 56 -2.46 18.32 -4.34
N MET A 57 -3.05 17.34 -3.67
CA MET A 57 -2.40 16.07 -3.36
C MET A 57 -3.36 14.91 -3.57
N VAL A 58 -2.82 13.79 -4.02
CA VAL A 58 -3.53 12.52 -4.11
C VAL A 58 -2.78 11.51 -3.26
N VAL A 59 -3.46 11.00 -2.24
CA VAL A 59 -2.95 9.99 -1.30
C VAL A 59 -3.70 8.69 -1.54
N ALA A 60 -2.97 7.61 -1.78
CA ALA A 60 -3.56 6.29 -1.99
C ALA A 60 -3.11 5.29 -0.94
N ASP A 61 -4.01 4.45 -0.46
CA ASP A 61 -3.68 3.23 0.31
C ASP A 61 -3.97 1.99 -0.52
N LEU A 62 -2.96 1.14 -0.71
CA LEU A 62 -3.03 -0.06 -1.54
C LEU A 62 -3.08 -1.33 -0.69
N GLY A 63 -4.22 -2.02 -0.73
CA GLY A 63 -4.57 -3.11 0.16
C GLY A 63 -5.15 -2.61 1.47
N CYS A 64 -6.16 -1.73 1.40
CA CYS A 64 -6.75 -1.08 2.57
C CYS A 64 -7.58 -2.05 3.46
N SER A 65 -8.01 -3.19 2.91
CA SER A 65 -8.97 -4.10 3.55
C SER A 65 -10.26 -3.36 3.94
N SER A 66 -10.79 -3.60 5.14
CA SER A 66 -12.05 -3.05 5.64
C SER A 66 -11.98 -2.71 7.13
N GLY A 67 -13.05 -2.08 7.63
CA GLY A 67 -13.14 -1.67 9.02
C GLY A 67 -12.24 -0.47 9.34
N PRO A 68 -11.87 -0.27 10.63
CA PRO A 68 -11.16 0.93 11.05
C PRO A 68 -9.76 1.06 10.45
N ASN A 69 -9.14 -0.05 10.03
CA ASN A 69 -7.80 -0.05 9.44
C ASN A 69 -7.77 0.51 8.01
N ALA A 70 -8.91 0.50 7.30
CA ALA A 70 -8.97 0.92 5.90
C ALA A 70 -8.69 2.42 5.70
N VAL A 71 -8.89 3.23 6.73
CA VAL A 71 -8.62 4.68 6.68
C VAL A 71 -7.39 5.07 7.51
N ALA A 72 -6.76 4.14 8.23
CA ALA A 72 -5.74 4.49 9.23
C ALA A 72 -4.50 5.17 8.62
N LEU A 73 -3.96 4.65 7.52
CA LEU A 73 -2.76 5.22 6.88
C LEU A 73 -3.03 6.57 6.25
N VAL A 74 -4.18 6.72 5.59
CA VAL A 74 -4.57 7.99 4.94
C VAL A 74 -4.90 9.06 5.98
N SER A 75 -5.52 8.71 7.12
CA SER A 75 -5.71 9.63 8.24
C SER A 75 -4.38 10.16 8.77
N ILE A 76 -3.40 9.27 8.98
CA ILE A 76 -2.06 9.68 9.41
C ILE A 76 -1.41 10.64 8.40
N ALA A 77 -1.57 10.37 7.11
CA ALA A 77 -1.05 11.24 6.05
C ALA A 77 -1.74 12.61 6.03
N ILE A 78 -3.06 12.67 6.21
CA ILE A 78 -3.83 13.92 6.28
C ILE A 78 -3.40 14.74 7.49
N ASP A 79 -3.26 14.11 8.66
CA ASP A 79 -2.78 14.77 9.87
C ASP A 79 -1.37 15.34 9.67
N ALA A 80 -0.48 14.57 9.03
CA ALA A 80 0.88 15.00 8.72
C ALA A 80 0.90 16.19 7.74
N ILE A 81 0.05 16.19 6.71
CA ILE A 81 -0.13 17.32 5.79
C ILE A 81 -0.59 18.56 6.56
N HIS A 82 -1.59 18.41 7.43
CA HIS A 82 -2.12 19.51 8.22
C HIS A 82 -1.06 20.12 9.14
N ILE A 83 -0.33 19.28 9.87
CA ILE A 83 0.77 19.70 10.75
C ILE A 83 1.86 20.43 9.95
N HIS A 84 2.27 19.89 8.80
CA HIS A 84 3.27 20.53 7.93
C HIS A 84 2.79 21.91 7.47
N CYS A 85 1.53 22.03 7.03
CA CYS A 85 0.96 23.31 6.60
C CYS A 85 0.95 24.35 7.73
N LEU A 86 0.58 23.95 8.95
CA LEU A 86 0.63 24.82 10.12
C LEU A 86 2.06 25.29 10.44
N GLN A 87 3.04 24.38 10.38
CA GLN A 87 4.45 24.68 10.67
C GLN A 87 5.04 25.70 9.68
N PHE A 88 4.68 25.60 8.40
CA PHE A 88 5.19 26.47 7.35
C PHE A 88 4.25 27.63 6.99
N LEU A 89 3.20 27.85 7.79
CA LEU A 89 2.17 28.88 7.57
C LEU A 89 1.60 28.86 6.13
N GLN A 90 1.44 27.65 5.60
CA GLN A 90 0.92 27.39 4.26
C GLN A 90 -0.59 27.13 4.33
N PRO A 91 -1.39 27.62 3.36
CA PRO A 91 -2.76 27.15 3.19
C PRO A 91 -2.80 25.63 2.95
N PRO A 92 -3.75 24.89 3.56
CA PRO A 92 -3.85 23.45 3.36
C PRO A 92 -4.14 23.13 1.88
N PRO A 93 -3.52 22.07 1.32
CA PRO A 93 -3.78 21.68 -0.06
C PRO A 93 -5.11 20.95 -0.20
N GLU A 94 -5.63 20.91 -1.42
CA GLU A 94 -6.77 20.06 -1.78
C GLU A 94 -6.33 18.59 -1.84
N VAL A 95 -6.86 17.75 -0.95
CA VAL A 95 -6.48 16.34 -0.82
C VAL A 95 -7.56 15.43 -1.40
N CYS A 96 -7.17 14.56 -2.32
CA CYS A 96 -7.96 13.43 -2.77
C CYS A 96 -7.43 12.13 -2.14
N VAL A 97 -8.30 11.37 -1.49
CA VAL A 97 -7.97 10.09 -0.86
C VAL A 97 -8.54 8.93 -1.67
N LEU A 98 -7.69 7.98 -2.03
CA LEU A 98 -8.07 6.81 -2.83
C LEU A 98 -7.72 5.51 -2.08
N LEU A 99 -8.70 4.66 -1.84
CA LEU A 99 -8.50 3.38 -1.17
C LEU A 99 -8.63 2.22 -2.17
N ASN A 100 -7.57 1.44 -2.31
CA ASN A 100 -7.54 0.28 -3.20
C ASN A 100 -7.57 -1.02 -2.40
N ASP A 101 -8.30 -1.99 -2.93
CA ASP A 101 -8.20 -3.41 -2.58
C ASP A 101 -8.73 -4.26 -3.75
N LEU A 102 -8.72 -5.59 -3.60
CA LEU A 102 -9.28 -6.51 -4.58
C LEU A 102 -10.82 -6.37 -4.67
N PRO A 103 -11.44 -6.74 -5.81
CA PRO A 103 -12.88 -6.50 -6.04
C PRO A 103 -13.83 -7.08 -4.99
N ASP A 104 -13.47 -8.20 -4.38
CA ASP A 104 -14.30 -8.91 -3.38
C ASP A 104 -14.09 -8.39 -1.95
N ASN A 105 -13.36 -7.28 -1.76
CA ASN A 105 -13.27 -6.62 -0.47
C ASN A 105 -14.61 -5.99 -0.04
N ASP A 106 -14.80 -5.75 1.25
CA ASP A 106 -15.99 -5.11 1.80
C ASP A 106 -15.96 -3.58 1.62
N PHE A 107 -16.05 -3.14 0.37
CA PHE A 107 -16.07 -1.72 0.02
C PHE A 107 -17.31 -0.99 0.57
N ASN A 108 -18.40 -1.68 0.87
CA ASN A 108 -19.57 -1.08 1.50
C ASN A 108 -19.22 -0.52 2.89
N THR A 109 -18.44 -1.25 3.67
CA THR A 109 -17.91 -0.75 4.94
C THR A 109 -16.89 0.36 4.71
N VAL A 110 -15.98 0.21 3.74
CA VAL A 110 -14.92 1.20 3.46
C VAL A 110 -15.52 2.56 3.07
N VAL A 111 -16.54 2.58 2.22
CA VAL A 111 -17.21 3.82 1.80
C VAL A 111 -17.83 4.55 3.00
N LYS A 112 -18.41 3.83 3.97
CA LYS A 112 -18.92 4.45 5.20
C LYS A 112 -17.79 5.10 6.01
N SER A 113 -16.65 4.44 6.13
CA SER A 113 -15.47 5.00 6.80
C SER A 113 -14.92 6.23 6.08
N LEU A 114 -14.89 6.24 4.75
CA LEU A 114 -14.49 7.39 3.95
C LEU A 114 -15.41 8.60 4.15
N VAL A 115 -16.73 8.37 4.20
CA VAL A 115 -17.70 9.44 4.50
C VAL A 115 -17.43 10.05 5.88
N THR A 116 -17.22 9.22 6.90
CA THR A 116 -16.88 9.71 8.25
C THR A 116 -15.56 10.48 8.25
N LEU A 117 -14.52 10.00 7.56
CA LEU A 117 -13.24 10.67 7.44
C LEU A 117 -13.35 12.05 6.76
N HIS A 118 -14.14 12.14 5.69
CA HIS A 118 -14.38 13.40 5.00
C HIS A 118 -15.12 14.41 5.88
N GLN A 119 -16.11 13.97 6.65
CA GLN A 119 -16.88 14.82 7.57
C GLN A 119 -16.09 15.28 8.80
N SER A 120 -15.10 14.50 9.26
CA SER A 120 -14.31 14.83 10.45
C SER A 120 -13.16 15.80 10.20
N ASN A 121 -12.77 16.00 8.93
CA ASN A 121 -11.64 16.84 8.57
C ASN A 121 -12.13 18.22 8.14
N ASN A 122 -11.81 19.24 8.94
CA ASN A 122 -12.13 20.65 8.70
C ASN A 122 -11.33 21.22 7.51
N GLU A 123 -11.67 20.81 6.29
CA GLU A 123 -11.37 21.48 4.99
C GLU A 123 -10.18 21.00 4.10
N PRO A 124 -9.29 20.02 4.40
CA PRO A 124 -8.29 19.61 3.39
C PRO A 124 -8.81 18.56 2.40
N ILE A 125 -9.82 17.75 2.73
CA ILE A 125 -10.24 16.63 1.87
C ILE A 125 -11.33 17.09 0.90
N VAL A 126 -11.02 17.17 -0.39
CA VAL A 126 -11.98 17.56 -1.44
C VAL A 126 -12.67 16.38 -2.09
N ALA A 127 -12.04 15.19 -2.07
CA ALA A 127 -12.61 13.99 -2.68
C ALA A 127 -12.12 12.72 -1.98
N THR A 128 -13.01 11.72 -1.89
CA THR A 128 -12.66 10.36 -1.48
C THR A 128 -13.16 9.37 -2.52
N GLY A 129 -12.44 8.27 -2.70
CA GLY A 129 -12.79 7.26 -3.68
C GLY A 129 -12.25 5.88 -3.35
N ILE A 130 -12.84 4.87 -3.99
CA ILE A 130 -12.36 3.50 -3.96
C ILE A 130 -11.84 3.12 -5.34
N VAL A 131 -10.81 2.28 -5.40
CA VAL A 131 -10.23 1.79 -6.65
C VAL A 131 -10.12 0.27 -6.57
N PRO A 132 -11.14 -0.49 -6.97
CA PRO A 132 -11.11 -1.95 -6.95
C PRO A 132 -10.15 -2.50 -8.01
N GLY A 133 -9.24 -3.39 -7.63
CA GLY A 133 -8.31 -4.04 -8.56
C GLY A 133 -7.02 -4.49 -7.90
N SER A 134 -6.26 -5.33 -8.62
CA SER A 134 -4.95 -5.75 -8.13
C SER A 134 -3.93 -4.64 -8.26
N PHE A 135 -3.30 -4.28 -7.14
CA PHE A 135 -2.09 -3.44 -7.13
C PHE A 135 -0.86 -4.08 -7.82
N TYR A 136 -0.91 -5.32 -8.32
CA TYR A 136 0.13 -5.84 -9.22
C TYR A 136 -0.09 -5.42 -10.68
N GLU A 137 -1.16 -4.69 -10.95
CA GLU A 137 -1.53 -4.12 -12.24
C GLU A 137 -1.53 -2.58 -12.16
N ARG A 138 -1.87 -1.94 -13.27
CA ARG A 138 -2.05 -0.48 -13.32
C ARG A 138 -3.44 -0.12 -12.80
N LEU A 139 -3.49 0.80 -11.85
CA LEU A 139 -4.72 1.26 -11.19
C LEU A 139 -5.00 2.73 -11.46
N PHE A 140 -3.96 3.54 -11.66
CA PHE A 140 -4.08 4.99 -11.77
C PHE A 140 -3.49 5.54 -13.07
N THR A 141 -3.89 6.77 -13.41
CA THR A 141 -3.30 7.52 -14.51
C THR A 141 -1.84 7.88 -14.19
N SER A 142 -1.02 8.07 -15.23
CA SER A 142 0.41 8.38 -15.03
C SER A 142 0.58 9.71 -14.31
N GLY A 143 1.50 9.77 -13.34
CA GLY A 143 1.83 11.00 -12.63
C GLY A 143 0.64 11.63 -11.91
N SER A 144 -0.22 10.82 -11.29
CA SER A 144 -1.39 11.31 -10.55
C SER A 144 -1.23 11.20 -9.03
N LEU A 145 -0.40 10.28 -8.54
CA LEU A 145 -0.24 9.99 -7.12
C LEU A 145 0.92 10.79 -6.51
N HIS A 146 0.68 11.39 -5.34
CA HIS A 146 1.68 12.15 -4.59
C HIS A 146 2.28 11.30 -3.47
N LEU A 147 1.42 10.56 -2.76
CA LEU A 147 1.81 9.61 -1.72
C LEU A 147 1.08 8.29 -1.93
N VAL A 148 1.83 7.20 -1.87
CA VAL A 148 1.29 5.83 -1.84
C VAL A 148 1.66 5.19 -0.50
N CYS A 149 0.67 4.71 0.22
CA CYS A 149 0.84 3.93 1.44
C CYS A 149 0.41 2.48 1.18
N SER A 150 1.05 1.53 1.85
CA SER A 150 0.65 0.13 1.81
C SER A 150 1.18 -0.58 3.05
N SER A 151 0.33 -1.30 3.77
CA SER A 151 0.76 -2.05 4.96
C SER A 151 0.10 -3.42 4.99
N ASN A 152 0.91 -4.46 5.22
CA ASN A 152 0.43 -5.84 5.40
C ASN A 152 -0.40 -6.38 4.22
N SER A 153 -0.08 -5.95 3.00
CA SER A 153 -0.76 -6.40 1.79
C SER A 153 0.20 -7.03 0.77
N LEU A 154 1.44 -6.53 0.65
CA LEU A 154 2.40 -7.03 -0.36
C LEU A 154 2.96 -8.44 -0.13
N HIS A 155 2.75 -9.04 1.04
CA HIS A 155 3.08 -10.45 1.25
C HIS A 155 2.08 -11.39 0.55
N TRP A 156 0.90 -10.90 0.18
CA TRP A 156 -0.05 -11.65 -0.64
C TRP A 156 0.42 -11.66 -2.10
N LEU A 157 0.76 -12.85 -2.60
CA LEU A 157 1.19 -13.05 -3.98
C LEU A 157 0.01 -12.98 -4.95
N SER A 158 0.31 -12.67 -6.21
CA SER A 158 -0.71 -12.66 -7.28
C SER A 158 -1.27 -14.05 -7.58
N LYS A 159 -0.47 -15.09 -7.32
CA LYS A 159 -0.83 -16.50 -7.44
C LYS A 159 0.15 -17.37 -6.65
N ALA A 160 -0.25 -18.60 -6.35
CA ALA A 160 0.69 -19.62 -5.88
C ALA A 160 1.78 -19.88 -6.95
N PRO A 161 3.02 -20.25 -6.55
CA PRO A 161 4.07 -20.58 -7.50
C PRO A 161 3.63 -21.70 -8.45
N GLU A 162 3.86 -21.47 -9.74
CA GLU A 162 3.32 -22.31 -10.81
C GLU A 162 3.93 -23.71 -10.80
N ASP A 163 5.22 -23.80 -10.52
CA ASP A 163 5.94 -25.07 -10.42
C ASP A 163 5.45 -25.93 -9.25
N LEU A 164 5.16 -25.32 -8.10
CA LEU A 164 4.59 -26.05 -6.96
C LEU A 164 3.16 -26.51 -7.28
N THR A 165 2.35 -25.61 -7.85
CA THR A 165 0.95 -25.90 -8.21
C THR A 165 0.86 -27.04 -9.22
N ARG A 166 1.68 -27.01 -10.29
CA ARG A 166 1.71 -28.04 -11.34
C ARG A 166 2.13 -29.41 -10.81
N ASN A 167 3.08 -29.43 -9.88
CA ASN A 167 3.58 -30.66 -9.27
C ASN A 167 2.79 -31.09 -8.03
N GLN A 168 1.70 -30.39 -7.69
CA GLN A 168 0.86 -30.66 -6.51
C GLN A 168 1.65 -30.65 -5.20
N ILE A 169 2.66 -29.78 -5.11
CA ILE A 169 3.50 -29.62 -3.92
C ILE A 169 2.87 -28.51 -3.06
N PRO A 170 2.50 -28.80 -1.80
CA PRO A 170 1.90 -27.80 -0.93
C PRO A 170 2.92 -26.74 -0.51
N ALA A 171 2.42 -25.57 -0.08
CA ALA A 171 3.25 -24.55 0.54
C ALA A 171 3.91 -25.02 1.84
N TYR A 172 3.28 -25.98 2.51
CA TYR A 172 3.73 -26.55 3.77
C TYR A 172 3.34 -28.03 3.82
N ASP A 173 4.33 -28.91 3.97
CA ASP A 173 4.13 -30.33 4.20
C ASP A 173 3.96 -30.60 5.72
N ILE A 174 2.97 -31.43 6.09
CA ILE A 174 2.72 -31.81 7.49
C ILE A 174 3.81 -32.77 8.01
N ASP A 175 4.28 -33.67 7.15
CA ASP A 175 5.39 -34.57 7.45
C ASP A 175 6.70 -33.77 7.55
N GLU A 176 7.35 -33.84 8.71
CA GLU A 176 8.55 -33.04 8.98
C GLU A 176 9.71 -33.37 8.04
N HIS A 177 9.91 -34.66 7.75
CA HIS A 177 11.01 -35.09 6.89
C HIS A 177 10.82 -34.55 5.48
N THR A 178 9.65 -34.77 4.88
CA THR A 178 9.28 -34.26 3.56
C THR A 178 9.36 -32.74 3.51
N ARG A 179 8.89 -32.06 4.56
CA ARG A 179 8.96 -30.60 4.68
C ARG A 179 10.41 -30.12 4.63
N LEU A 180 11.31 -30.72 5.39
CA LEU A 180 12.73 -30.33 5.41
C LEU A 180 13.40 -30.57 4.05
N GLU A 181 13.12 -31.69 3.39
CA GLU A 181 13.67 -32.00 2.07
C GLU A 181 13.19 -31.03 0.99
N ARG A 182 11.90 -30.67 0.99
CA ARG A 182 11.30 -29.78 -0.02
C ARG A 182 11.46 -28.30 0.29
N HIS A 183 11.77 -27.94 1.55
CA HIS A 183 11.81 -26.55 2.00
C HIS A 183 12.64 -25.63 1.09
N PRO A 184 13.88 -25.98 0.64
CA PRO A 184 14.66 -25.10 -0.22
C PRO A 184 13.96 -24.80 -1.56
N MET A 185 13.36 -25.81 -2.18
CA MET A 185 12.64 -25.67 -3.45
C MET A 185 11.35 -24.86 -3.27
N VAL A 186 10.60 -25.08 -2.18
CA VAL A 186 9.39 -24.32 -1.87
C VAL A 186 9.74 -22.84 -1.65
N ILE A 187 10.74 -22.55 -0.81
CA ILE A 187 11.19 -21.18 -0.54
C ILE A 187 11.64 -20.48 -1.83
N GLU A 188 12.45 -21.14 -2.67
CA GLU A 188 12.92 -20.56 -3.93
C GLU A 188 11.74 -20.25 -4.88
N ALA A 189 10.77 -21.16 -5.00
CA ALA A 189 9.60 -20.95 -5.85
C ALA A 189 8.75 -19.76 -5.36
N TYR A 190 8.55 -19.62 -4.05
CA TYR A 190 7.86 -18.47 -3.46
C TYR A 190 8.66 -17.16 -3.63
N ALA A 191 9.98 -17.20 -3.44
CA ALA A 191 10.85 -16.04 -3.64
C ALA A 191 10.84 -15.54 -5.09
N GLN A 192 10.83 -16.46 -6.07
CA GLN A 192 10.71 -16.12 -7.49
C GLN A 192 9.37 -15.46 -7.81
N GLN A 193 8.26 -16.00 -7.28
CA GLN A 193 6.94 -15.43 -7.47
C GLN A 193 6.82 -14.05 -6.80
N PHE A 194 7.32 -13.88 -5.57
CA PHE A 194 7.39 -12.58 -4.90
C PHE A 194 8.20 -11.57 -5.72
N ARG A 195 9.38 -11.96 -6.22
CA ARG A 195 10.23 -11.07 -7.03
C ARG A 195 9.52 -10.59 -8.30
N LYS A 196 8.75 -11.47 -8.95
CA LYS A 196 7.94 -11.12 -10.12
C LYS A 196 6.81 -10.15 -9.78
N ASP A 197 6.09 -10.42 -8.71
CA ASP A 197 4.95 -9.62 -8.26
C ASP A 197 5.41 -8.25 -7.77
N PHE A 198 6.42 -8.20 -6.91
CA PHE A 198 6.97 -6.96 -6.37
C PHE A 198 7.62 -6.08 -7.46
N ARG A 199 8.29 -6.68 -8.45
CA ARG A 199 8.78 -5.93 -9.63
C ARG A 199 7.62 -5.32 -10.41
N SER A 200 6.51 -6.04 -10.57
CA SER A 200 5.32 -5.53 -11.26
C SER A 200 4.67 -4.39 -10.47
N PHE A 201 4.53 -4.54 -9.16
CA PHE A 201 4.10 -3.48 -8.24
C PHE A 201 4.95 -2.22 -8.45
N LEU A 202 6.27 -2.30 -8.26
CA LEU A 202 7.18 -1.15 -8.39
C LEU A 202 7.09 -0.52 -9.79
N LYS A 203 7.05 -1.34 -10.85
CA LYS A 203 6.94 -0.87 -12.24
C LYS A 203 5.69 0.00 -12.47
N PHE A 204 4.55 -0.40 -11.94
CA PHE A 204 3.31 0.37 -12.11
C PHE A 204 3.28 1.59 -11.19
N ARG A 205 3.69 1.45 -9.92
CA ARG A 205 3.76 2.58 -8.99
C ARG A 205 4.70 3.69 -9.49
N ALA A 206 5.85 3.35 -10.07
CA ALA A 206 6.76 4.32 -10.66
C ALA A 206 6.14 5.13 -11.83
N LYS A 207 5.20 4.54 -12.57
CA LYS A 207 4.47 5.26 -13.64
C LYS A 207 3.39 6.18 -13.08
N GLU A 208 2.71 5.75 -12.03
CA GLU A 208 1.56 6.42 -11.43
C GLU A 208 1.97 7.57 -10.49
N LEU A 209 3.12 7.45 -9.81
CA LEU A 209 3.69 8.52 -9.00
C LEU A 209 4.16 9.70 -9.87
N ILE A 210 3.91 10.90 -9.38
CA ILE A 210 4.52 12.13 -9.90
C ILE A 210 6.06 12.08 -9.73
N PRO A 211 6.83 12.85 -10.50
CA PRO A 211 8.23 13.12 -10.14
C PRO A 211 8.32 13.64 -8.70
N GLY A 212 9.16 13.03 -7.87
CA GLY A 212 9.26 13.35 -6.45
C GLY A 212 8.15 12.75 -5.56
N GLY A 213 7.20 12.01 -6.13
CA GLY A 213 6.19 11.27 -5.35
C GLY A 213 6.84 10.28 -4.38
N ARG A 214 6.22 10.09 -3.22
CA ARG A 214 6.73 9.20 -2.16
C ARG A 214 5.86 7.96 -2.01
N MET A 215 6.48 6.89 -1.52
CA MET A 215 5.79 5.64 -1.24
C MET A 215 6.29 5.08 0.09
N VAL A 216 5.37 4.77 1.01
CA VAL A 216 5.65 4.17 2.31
C VAL A 216 5.02 2.78 2.34
N VAL A 217 5.85 1.77 2.57
CA VAL A 217 5.44 0.37 2.47
C VAL A 217 5.90 -0.40 3.71
N SER A 218 4.98 -1.15 4.30
CA SER A 218 5.26 -2.14 5.34
C SER A 218 4.93 -3.54 4.86
N LEU A 219 5.90 -4.44 4.98
CA LEU A 219 5.78 -5.84 4.62
C LEU A 219 6.33 -6.71 5.76
N VAL A 220 5.66 -7.83 5.99
CA VAL A 220 6.16 -8.86 6.90
C VAL A 220 7.34 -9.54 6.21
N GLY A 221 8.48 -9.58 6.90
CA GLY A 221 9.70 -10.23 6.42
C GLY A 221 10.31 -11.10 7.50
N ASP A 222 11.32 -11.88 7.12
CA ASP A 222 12.12 -12.66 8.05
C ASP A 222 13.38 -11.86 8.45
N PHE A 223 13.72 -11.88 9.75
CA PHE A 223 14.87 -11.18 10.32
C PHE A 223 16.18 -11.98 10.20
N LEU A 224 16.15 -13.17 9.59
CA LEU A 224 17.32 -14.06 9.51
C LEU A 224 18.40 -13.62 8.50
N SER A 225 18.19 -12.56 7.72
CA SER A 225 19.26 -11.89 6.95
C SER A 225 19.60 -10.52 7.56
N LYS A 226 20.84 -10.34 8.03
CA LYS A 226 21.37 -9.13 8.69
C LYS A 226 21.39 -7.84 7.84
N GLU A 227 20.77 -7.83 6.67
CA GLU A 227 20.73 -6.72 5.72
C GLU A 227 19.28 -6.40 5.34
N ALA A 228 18.50 -5.85 6.27
CA ALA A 228 17.10 -5.49 6.02
C ALA A 228 16.87 -3.98 6.16
N THR A 229 17.69 -3.17 5.49
CA THR A 229 17.33 -1.79 5.15
C THR A 229 17.31 -1.67 3.64
N CYS A 230 16.21 -2.09 3.01
CA CYS A 230 16.02 -1.84 1.57
C CYS A 230 15.38 -0.46 1.41
N ALA A 231 16.22 0.58 1.36
CA ALA A 231 15.80 1.87 0.81
C ALA A 231 15.66 1.69 -0.71
N ILE A 232 14.43 1.50 -1.19
CA ILE A 232 14.15 1.46 -2.62
C ILE A 232 14.01 2.92 -3.08
N GLU A 233 15.12 3.52 -3.50
CA GLU A 233 15.06 4.76 -4.27
C GLU A 233 14.51 4.45 -5.65
N LEU A 234 13.29 4.91 -5.94
CA LEU A 234 12.75 4.88 -7.28
C LEU A 234 13.64 5.77 -8.18
N PRO A 235 14.01 5.33 -9.39
CA PRO A 235 14.85 6.12 -10.28
C PRO A 235 14.20 7.48 -10.53
N LYS A 236 14.96 8.57 -10.30
CA LYS A 236 14.53 9.93 -10.64
C LYS A 236 14.21 9.97 -12.13
N LYS A 237 12.95 10.27 -12.48
CA LYS A 237 12.56 10.51 -13.88
C LYS A 237 13.36 11.72 -14.39
N THR A 238 14.29 11.50 -15.30
CA THR A 238 14.91 12.58 -16.07
C THR A 238 13.92 13.10 -17.10
N PRO A 239 13.78 14.43 -17.28
CA PRO A 239 12.99 14.99 -18.35
C PRO A 239 13.77 14.87 -19.67
N SER A 240 13.53 13.79 -20.41
CA SER A 240 13.83 13.60 -21.83
C SER A 240 13.10 12.31 -22.23
N GLU A 241 12.28 12.24 -23.27
CA GLU A 241 12.36 12.88 -24.57
C GLU A 241 10.95 13.26 -25.06
N THR A 242 10.82 14.50 -25.51
CA THR A 242 9.80 14.91 -26.48
C THR A 242 10.33 14.50 -27.86
N ILE A 243 9.61 13.65 -28.59
CA ILE A 243 9.56 13.66 -30.05
C ILE A 243 8.09 13.50 -30.44
#